data_AF-A0A3R9TN62-F1
#
_entry.id   AF-A0A3R9TN62-F1
#
_cell.length_a   1.000
_cell.length_b   1.000
_cell.length_c   1.000
_cell.angle_alpha   90.00
_cell.angle_beta   90.00
_cell.angle_gamma   90.00
#
_symmetry.space_group_name_H-M   'P 1'
#
loop_
_entity.id
_entity.type
_entity.pdbx_description
1 polymer ?
#
loop_
_entity_poly.entity_id
_entity_poly.type
_entity_poly.pdbx_seq_one_letter_code
_entity_poly.pdbx_strand_id
1 'polypeptide(L)'
;ATDAANPRNYTDLYAGTKEQKGNINGHIIRFKETDDKTTAETFKWDIYLFGAEASMASNINLSGLTDNNDFSSPDGMWFDPRGVLWIETDDGAYTDVTNCMMLAALPGQIGDGGTATTSNGQQTITGAKVTDATLRRFLVGPKQCEITGIAMTPDYKAIFINVQHPGEDSPSYAKPESNWPATQKDPSNKTARPRSATVVITRKDGGVIAG
;
A
#
# COMPACT_ATOMS: atom_id res chain seq x y z
N ALA A 1 -11.88 -16.83 -13.31
CA ALA A 1 -11.79 -17.80 -12.22
C ALA A 1 -10.61 -17.41 -11.34
N THR A 2 -10.63 -17.74 -10.05
CA THR A 2 -9.45 -17.56 -9.19
C THR A 2 -8.43 -18.66 -9.46
N ASP A 3 -7.17 -18.39 -9.14
CA ASP A 3 -6.07 -19.37 -9.16
C ASP A 3 -5.15 -19.11 -7.96
N ALA A 4 -4.03 -19.85 -7.85
CA ALA A 4 -3.14 -19.69 -6.71
C ALA A 4 -2.50 -18.30 -6.62
N ALA A 5 -2.24 -17.63 -7.76
CA ALA A 5 -1.58 -16.33 -7.83
C ALA A 5 -2.58 -15.17 -7.64
N ASN A 6 -3.83 -15.32 -8.08
CA ASN A 6 -4.93 -14.40 -7.79
C ASN A 6 -6.07 -15.14 -7.06
N PRO A 7 -5.91 -15.42 -5.76
CA PRO A 7 -6.72 -16.45 -5.11
C PRO A 7 -8.00 -15.94 -4.47
N ARG A 8 -8.22 -14.63 -4.43
CA ARG A 8 -9.35 -14.04 -3.70
C ARG A 8 -10.49 -13.66 -4.63
N ASN A 9 -11.70 -13.95 -4.19
CA ASN A 9 -12.92 -13.38 -4.73
C ASN A 9 -13.94 -13.27 -3.59
N TYR A 10 -14.12 -12.06 -3.08
CA TYR A 10 -15.05 -11.76 -1.99
C TYR A 10 -15.88 -10.53 -2.34
N THR A 11 -16.88 -10.27 -1.52
CA THR A 11 -17.71 -9.08 -1.59
C THR A 11 -17.36 -8.18 -0.40
N ASP A 12 -17.26 -6.89 -0.68
CA ASP A 12 -17.12 -5.82 0.29
C ASP A 12 -18.12 -4.70 -0.01
N LEU A 13 -18.53 -3.93 1.00
CA LEU A 13 -19.55 -2.87 0.88
C LEU A 13 -18.93 -1.48 1.10
N TYR A 14 -18.48 -0.87 0.00
CA TYR A 14 -17.97 0.50 0.00
C TYR A 14 -19.04 1.48 0.49
N ALA A 15 -18.68 2.24 1.53
CA ALA A 15 -19.53 3.20 2.24
C ALA A 15 -20.89 2.60 2.64
N GLY A 16 -20.92 1.29 2.91
CA GLY A 16 -22.14 0.54 3.26
C GLY A 16 -23.21 0.46 2.16
N THR A 17 -22.92 0.89 0.93
CA THR A 17 -23.95 1.08 -0.12
C THR A 17 -23.58 0.51 -1.48
N LYS A 18 -22.28 0.46 -1.82
CA LYS A 18 -21.83 -0.01 -3.13
C LYS A 18 -21.10 -1.35 -3.00
N GLU A 19 -21.65 -2.38 -3.60
CA GLU A 19 -21.00 -3.69 -3.65
C GLU A 19 -19.74 -3.64 -4.52
N GLN A 20 -18.62 -4.03 -3.92
CA GLN A 20 -17.35 -4.28 -4.60
C GLN A 20 -17.08 -5.78 -4.55
N LYS A 21 -16.63 -6.35 -5.67
CA LYS A 21 -16.49 -7.80 -5.81
C LYS A 21 -15.21 -8.21 -6.54
N GLY A 22 -14.55 -9.24 -6.04
CA GLY A 22 -13.32 -9.80 -6.61
C GLY A 22 -12.16 -9.75 -5.63
N ASN A 23 -10.94 -9.61 -6.16
CA ASN A 23 -9.74 -9.30 -5.37
C ASN A 23 -9.52 -7.79 -5.39
N ILE A 24 -10.38 -7.05 -4.67
CA ILE A 24 -10.49 -5.59 -4.81
C ILE A 24 -9.35 -4.83 -4.12
N ASN A 25 -8.74 -5.41 -3.08
CA ASN A 25 -7.67 -4.74 -2.34
C ASN A 25 -6.25 -5.13 -2.81
N GLY A 26 -6.12 -6.02 -3.80
CA GLY A 26 -4.82 -6.41 -4.37
C GLY A 26 -3.90 -7.18 -3.41
N HIS A 27 -2.71 -7.53 -3.91
CA HIS A 27 -1.68 -8.25 -3.15
C HIS A 27 -0.30 -8.08 -3.82
N ILE A 28 0.76 -8.39 -3.09
CA ILE A 28 2.16 -8.33 -3.56
C ILE A 28 2.70 -9.75 -3.69
N ILE A 29 3.13 -10.12 -4.90
CA ILE A 29 3.78 -11.40 -5.18
C ILE A 29 5.29 -11.23 -5.13
N ARG A 30 5.96 -12.22 -4.53
CA ARG A 30 7.42 -12.28 -4.42
C ARG A 30 7.91 -13.52 -5.16
N PHE A 31 8.97 -13.38 -5.95
CA PHE A 31 9.62 -14.46 -6.69
C PHE A 31 11.11 -14.50 -6.40
N LYS A 32 11.69 -15.71 -6.48
CA LYS A 32 13.12 -15.97 -6.30
C LYS A 32 13.56 -16.95 -7.37
N GLU A 33 14.40 -16.47 -8.27
CA GLU A 33 14.99 -17.24 -9.35
C GLU A 33 15.84 -18.40 -8.80
N THR A 34 15.82 -19.52 -9.52
CA THR A 34 16.64 -20.68 -9.19
C THR A 34 18.13 -20.31 -9.17
N ASP A 35 18.85 -20.83 -8.17
CA ASP A 35 20.26 -20.56 -7.91
C ASP A 35 20.64 -19.08 -7.76
N ASP A 36 19.69 -18.20 -7.43
CA ASP A 36 19.92 -16.74 -7.35
C ASP A 36 20.46 -16.15 -8.68
N LYS A 37 20.03 -16.70 -9.82
CA LYS A 37 20.44 -16.26 -11.16
C LYS A 37 19.31 -15.53 -11.87
N THR A 38 19.57 -14.28 -12.26
CA THR A 38 18.63 -13.48 -13.07
C THR A 38 18.36 -14.05 -14.47
N THR A 39 19.14 -15.05 -14.90
CA THR A 39 18.95 -15.78 -16.17
C THR A 39 18.23 -17.11 -16.00
N ALA A 40 17.80 -17.49 -14.79
CA ALA A 40 17.10 -18.74 -14.58
C ALA A 40 15.70 -18.69 -15.20
N GLU A 41 15.25 -19.81 -15.77
CA GLU A 41 13.91 -19.97 -16.35
C GLU A 41 12.89 -20.50 -15.34
N THR A 42 13.33 -20.76 -14.11
CA THR A 42 12.49 -21.26 -13.01
C THR A 42 12.66 -20.41 -11.77
N PHE A 43 11.59 -20.30 -10.99
CA PHE A 43 11.56 -19.55 -9.75
C PHE A 43 10.66 -20.23 -8.72
N LYS A 44 10.89 -19.90 -7.45
CA LYS A 44 9.91 -20.11 -6.37
C LYS A 44 9.13 -18.82 -6.15
N TRP A 45 7.90 -18.91 -5.68
CA TRP A 45 7.08 -17.74 -5.40
C TRP A 45 6.17 -17.95 -4.19
N ASP A 46 5.74 -16.84 -3.60
CA ASP A 46 4.63 -16.76 -2.65
C ASP A 46 3.94 -15.38 -2.76
N ILE A 47 2.78 -15.24 -2.13
CA ILE A 47 2.14 -13.93 -1.96
C ILE A 47 2.62 -13.35 -0.64
N TYR A 48 3.53 -12.37 -0.71
CA TYR A 48 4.12 -11.70 0.44
C TYR A 48 3.05 -11.01 1.30
N LEU A 49 2.22 -10.16 0.70
CA LEU A 49 1.14 -9.45 1.40
C LEU A 49 -0.16 -9.45 0.62
N PHE A 50 -1.27 -9.60 1.33
CA PHE A 50 -2.62 -9.37 0.83
C PHE A 50 -3.12 -8.06 1.41
N GLY A 51 -3.41 -7.07 0.56
CA GLY A 51 -4.13 -5.87 1.01
C GLY A 51 -5.53 -6.26 1.45
N ALA A 52 -6.00 -5.71 2.57
CA ALA A 52 -7.32 -5.93 3.16
C ALA A 52 -7.49 -4.91 4.29
N GLU A 53 -8.73 -4.61 4.68
CA GLU A 53 -8.96 -3.94 5.96
C GLU A 53 -8.62 -4.88 7.12
N ALA A 54 -8.20 -4.29 8.24
CA ALA A 54 -7.92 -5.04 9.46
C ALA A 54 -9.13 -5.85 9.97
N SER A 55 -10.33 -5.29 9.79
CA SER A 55 -11.59 -5.86 10.27
C SER A 55 -12.08 -7.07 9.46
N MET A 56 -11.53 -7.29 8.26
CA MET A 56 -11.97 -8.34 7.36
C MET A 56 -11.70 -9.73 7.93
N ALA A 57 -12.56 -10.70 7.56
CA ALA A 57 -12.42 -12.09 7.98
C ALA A 57 -11.00 -12.63 7.69
N SER A 58 -10.50 -13.53 8.53
CA SER A 58 -9.12 -14.03 8.46
C SER A 58 -8.77 -14.79 7.18
N ASN A 59 -9.78 -15.25 6.43
CA ASN A 59 -9.64 -15.87 5.10
C ASN A 59 -9.68 -14.85 3.93
N ILE A 60 -9.82 -13.56 4.24
CA ILE A 60 -9.66 -12.41 3.34
C ILE A 60 -8.41 -11.61 3.75
N ASN A 61 -8.28 -11.28 5.04
CA ASN A 61 -7.08 -10.70 5.66
C ASN A 61 -6.04 -11.80 5.94
N LEU A 62 -5.48 -12.33 4.86
CA LEU A 62 -4.51 -13.43 4.91
C LEU A 62 -3.13 -13.01 5.41
N SER A 63 -2.83 -11.72 5.51
CA SER A 63 -1.57 -11.22 6.07
C SER A 63 -1.63 -10.95 7.57
N GLY A 64 -2.83 -10.93 8.17
CA GLY A 64 -2.99 -10.58 9.58
C GLY A 64 -2.78 -9.08 9.82
N LEU A 65 -3.22 -8.25 8.88
CA LEU A 65 -3.16 -6.80 8.97
C LEU A 65 -3.97 -6.30 10.17
N THR A 66 -3.51 -5.21 10.77
CA THR A 66 -4.13 -4.49 11.88
C THR A 66 -4.41 -3.05 11.45
N ASP A 67 -5.15 -2.27 12.23
CA ASP A 67 -5.41 -0.84 11.94
C ASP A 67 -4.11 -0.02 11.75
N ASN A 68 -2.97 -0.51 12.23
CA ASN A 68 -1.67 0.15 12.09
C ASN A 68 -1.02 -0.05 10.72
N ASN A 69 -1.46 -1.04 9.95
CA ASN A 69 -0.78 -1.45 8.73
C ASN A 69 -1.71 -2.04 7.66
N ASP A 70 -3.03 -1.96 7.82
CA ASP A 70 -3.97 -2.31 6.77
C ASP A 70 -3.89 -1.36 5.58
N PHE A 71 -4.12 -1.90 4.39
CA PHE A 71 -3.96 -1.16 3.15
C PHE A 71 -4.72 -1.84 2.01
N SER A 72 -4.86 -1.12 0.91
CA SER A 72 -5.50 -1.59 -0.30
C SER A 72 -4.72 -1.10 -1.50
N SER A 73 -4.82 -1.83 -2.61
CA SER A 73 -4.27 -1.48 -3.93
C SER A 73 -2.80 -1.03 -3.87
N PRO A 74 -1.87 -1.91 -3.43
CA PRO A 74 -0.44 -1.62 -3.52
C PRO A 74 -0.05 -1.45 -4.99
N ASP A 75 0.69 -0.37 -5.28
CA ASP A 75 1.17 -0.03 -6.62
C ASP A 75 2.69 0.14 -6.58
N GLY A 76 3.16 1.36 -6.29
CA GLY A 76 4.58 1.70 -6.29
C GLY A 76 5.35 0.94 -5.22
N MET A 77 6.55 0.44 -5.58
CA MET A 77 7.44 -0.24 -4.65
C MET A 77 8.90 0.10 -4.89
N TRP A 78 9.66 0.22 -3.81
CA TRP A 78 11.10 0.44 -3.88
C TRP A 78 11.83 -0.09 -2.65
N PHE A 79 12.99 -0.71 -2.88
CA PHE A 79 13.88 -1.11 -1.80
C PHE A 79 14.90 -0.02 -1.52
N ASP A 80 15.01 0.37 -0.24
CA ASP A 80 16.15 1.16 0.19
C ASP A 80 17.41 0.28 0.40
N PRO A 81 18.62 0.87 0.38
CA PRO A 81 19.86 0.09 0.53
C PRO A 81 20.03 -0.64 1.87
N ARG A 82 19.16 -0.39 2.86
CA ARG A 82 19.14 -1.08 4.14
C ARG A 82 18.22 -2.31 4.11
N GLY A 83 17.48 -2.51 3.03
CA GLY A 83 16.58 -3.64 2.81
C GLY A 83 15.13 -3.37 3.23
N VAL A 84 14.75 -2.12 3.53
CA VAL A 84 13.35 -1.77 3.76
C VAL A 84 12.64 -1.69 2.41
N LEU A 85 11.55 -2.45 2.27
CA LEU A 85 10.62 -2.32 1.15
C LEU A 85 9.62 -1.20 1.47
N TRP A 86 9.62 -0.17 0.65
CA TRP A 86 8.62 0.88 0.68
C TRP A 86 7.49 0.51 -0.28
N ILE A 87 6.26 0.56 0.20
CA ILE A 87 5.04 0.22 -0.54
C ILE A 87 4.17 1.46 -0.59
N GLU A 88 3.73 1.83 -1.79
CA GLU A 88 2.86 2.96 -2.08
C GLU A 88 1.52 2.42 -2.58
N THR A 89 0.43 3.17 -2.39
CA THR A 89 -0.91 2.72 -2.80
C THR A 89 -1.57 3.72 -3.75
N ASP A 90 -2.27 3.18 -4.74
CA ASP A 90 -3.24 3.87 -5.61
C ASP A 90 -4.58 3.15 -5.49
N ASP A 91 -5.44 3.66 -4.61
CA ASP A 91 -6.59 2.93 -4.12
C ASP A 91 -7.92 3.62 -4.40
N GLY A 92 -8.91 2.81 -4.78
CA GLY A 92 -10.32 3.20 -4.85
C GLY A 92 -11.26 2.23 -4.15
N ALA A 93 -10.72 1.23 -3.43
CA ALA A 93 -11.50 0.21 -2.73
C ALA A 93 -11.67 0.46 -1.23
N TYR A 94 -10.77 1.22 -0.60
CA TYR A 94 -10.75 1.46 0.85
C TYR A 94 -10.76 2.97 1.19
N THR A 95 -11.12 3.80 0.20
CA THR A 95 -11.13 5.27 0.30
C THR A 95 -12.29 5.86 1.12
N ASP A 96 -13.25 5.04 1.50
CA ASP A 96 -14.32 5.36 2.45
C ASP A 96 -13.89 5.21 3.92
N VAL A 97 -12.77 4.53 4.17
CA VAL A 97 -12.18 4.35 5.50
C VAL A 97 -10.94 5.24 5.69
N THR A 98 -10.05 5.33 4.71
CA THR A 98 -8.82 6.14 4.77
C THR A 98 -8.42 6.67 3.39
N ASN A 99 -7.22 7.25 3.23
CA ASN A 99 -6.68 7.61 1.92
C ASN A 99 -5.47 6.74 1.57
N CYS A 100 -5.01 6.84 0.32
CA CYS A 100 -3.75 6.26 -0.12
C CYS A 100 -2.59 6.60 0.80
N MET A 101 -1.64 5.69 0.91
CA MET A 101 -0.66 5.66 1.97
C MET A 101 0.69 5.13 1.48
N MET A 102 1.68 5.22 2.36
CA MET A 102 2.95 4.52 2.20
C MET A 102 3.20 3.64 3.42
N LEU A 103 3.69 2.43 3.20
CA LEU A 103 4.10 1.50 4.24
C LEU A 103 5.60 1.22 4.15
N ALA A 104 6.22 1.00 5.32
CA ALA A 104 7.56 0.48 5.44
C ALA A 104 7.47 -0.99 5.85
N ALA A 105 8.15 -1.84 5.09
CA ALA A 105 8.02 -3.29 5.19
C ALA A 105 9.40 -3.98 5.27
N LEU A 106 9.48 -5.01 6.11
CA LEU A 106 10.59 -5.95 6.18
C LEU A 106 10.10 -7.27 5.60
N PRO A 107 10.38 -7.56 4.31
CA PRO A 107 9.64 -8.57 3.58
C PRO A 107 10.02 -10.02 3.87
N GLY A 108 11.03 -10.27 4.71
CA GLY A 108 11.45 -11.64 5.02
C GLY A 108 12.04 -12.39 3.82
N GLN A 109 11.76 -13.68 3.70
CA GLN A 109 12.30 -14.57 2.65
C GLN A 109 11.22 -15.46 2.03
N ILE A 110 11.38 -15.86 0.76
CA ILE A 110 10.42 -16.79 0.14
C ILE A 110 10.27 -18.06 0.94
N GLY A 111 9.01 -18.44 1.17
CA GLY A 111 8.65 -19.64 1.92
C GLY A 111 8.72 -19.46 3.44
N ASP A 112 8.81 -18.23 3.93
CA ASP A 112 8.70 -17.90 5.36
C ASP A 112 7.27 -18.01 5.92
N GLY A 113 6.27 -18.17 5.05
CA GLY A 113 4.89 -18.43 5.43
C GLY A 113 4.46 -19.88 5.22
N GLY A 114 3.30 -20.08 4.60
CA GLY A 114 2.66 -21.40 4.49
C GLY A 114 1.54 -21.43 3.46
N THR A 115 0.67 -22.43 3.56
CA THR A 115 -0.52 -22.53 2.70
C THR A 115 -1.74 -21.89 3.37
N ALA A 116 -2.63 -21.32 2.57
CA ALA A 116 -3.90 -20.79 3.03
C ALA A 116 -5.03 -21.12 2.06
N THR A 117 -6.26 -21.10 2.57
CA THR A 117 -7.49 -21.23 1.80
C THR A 117 -8.27 -19.93 1.92
N THR A 118 -8.61 -19.31 0.79
CA THR A 118 -9.33 -18.03 0.75
C THR A 118 -10.81 -18.19 1.03
N SER A 119 -11.52 -17.08 1.22
CA SER A 119 -12.98 -17.06 1.44
C SER A 119 -13.80 -17.78 0.36
N ASN A 120 -13.29 -17.86 -0.87
CA ASN A 120 -13.91 -18.61 -1.97
C ASN A 120 -13.33 -20.01 -2.18
N GLY A 121 -12.58 -20.54 -1.22
CA GLY A 121 -12.08 -21.92 -1.22
C GLY A 121 -10.82 -22.17 -2.08
N GLN A 122 -10.23 -21.12 -2.66
CA GLN A 122 -9.01 -21.24 -3.47
C GLN A 122 -7.79 -21.41 -2.55
N GLN A 123 -6.95 -22.39 -2.85
CA GLN A 123 -5.67 -22.56 -2.15
C GLN A 123 -4.60 -21.65 -2.75
N THR A 124 -3.72 -21.13 -1.89
CA THR A 124 -2.57 -20.29 -2.25
C THR A 124 -1.41 -20.49 -1.27
N ILE A 125 -0.27 -19.89 -1.58
CA ILE A 125 0.95 -19.86 -0.75
C ILE A 125 1.14 -18.41 -0.27
N THR A 126 1.17 -18.22 1.04
CA THR A 126 1.31 -16.90 1.67
C THR A 126 2.69 -16.75 2.27
N GLY A 127 3.19 -15.52 2.33
CA GLY A 127 4.32 -15.14 3.17
C GLY A 127 3.96 -15.20 4.65
N ALA A 128 4.96 -14.95 5.50
CA ALA A 128 4.77 -14.86 6.95
C ALA A 128 3.72 -13.79 7.32
N LYS A 129 2.96 -14.05 8.40
CA LYS A 129 2.06 -13.03 8.98
C LYS A 129 2.89 -11.83 9.44
N VAL A 130 2.37 -10.63 9.21
CA VAL A 130 3.07 -9.41 9.63
C VAL A 130 2.79 -9.06 11.09
N THR A 131 3.66 -8.21 11.63
CA THR A 131 3.50 -7.55 12.91
C THR A 131 3.83 -6.07 12.72
N ASP A 132 3.53 -5.23 13.71
CA ASP A 132 3.92 -3.82 13.69
C ASP A 132 5.44 -3.60 13.60
N ALA A 133 6.25 -4.62 13.89
CA ALA A 133 7.69 -4.60 13.73
C ALA A 133 8.16 -4.91 12.29
N THR A 134 7.34 -5.58 11.49
CA THR A 134 7.68 -6.02 10.12
C THR A 134 6.89 -5.33 9.03
N LEU A 135 5.76 -4.70 9.36
CA LEU A 135 4.99 -3.85 8.45
C LEU A 135 4.33 -2.73 9.24
N ARG A 136 4.56 -1.49 8.81
CA ARG A 136 3.96 -0.31 9.46
C ARG A 136 3.63 0.76 8.44
N ARG A 137 2.44 1.37 8.59
CA ARG A 137 2.09 2.57 7.85
C ARG A 137 3.02 3.72 8.24
N PHE A 138 3.66 4.32 7.24
CA PHE A 138 4.60 5.42 7.40
C PHE A 138 3.93 6.79 7.23
N LEU A 139 3.05 6.92 6.23
CA LEU A 139 2.26 8.13 5.99
C LEU A 139 0.89 7.79 5.38
N VAL A 140 -0.03 8.76 5.46
CA VAL A 140 -1.30 8.79 4.73
C VAL A 140 -1.34 10.08 3.92
N GLY A 141 -1.73 9.98 2.65
CA GLY A 141 -1.88 11.07 1.72
C GLY A 141 -3.12 11.92 1.98
N PRO A 142 -3.24 13.09 1.31
CA PRO A 142 -4.47 13.87 1.32
C PRO A 142 -5.64 13.13 0.64
N LYS A 143 -6.83 13.72 0.77
CA LYS A 143 -8.03 13.21 0.12
C LYS A 143 -7.84 13.05 -1.40
N GLN A 144 -8.27 11.90 -1.93
CA GLN A 144 -8.35 11.60 -3.38
C GLN A 144 -7.01 11.79 -4.09
N CYS A 145 -5.92 11.35 -3.47
CA CYS A 145 -4.65 11.23 -4.14
C CYS A 145 -4.28 9.75 -4.20
N GLU A 146 -3.31 9.41 -5.04
CA GLU A 146 -2.40 8.30 -4.77
C GLU A 146 -1.10 8.81 -4.12
N ILE A 147 -0.39 7.89 -3.48
CA ILE A 147 1.03 8.08 -3.17
C ILE A 147 1.80 7.33 -4.23
N THR A 148 2.77 7.99 -4.85
CA THR A 148 3.55 7.39 -5.94
C THR A 148 4.94 8.01 -6.03
N GLY A 149 5.92 7.24 -6.48
CA GLY A 149 7.26 7.68 -6.81
C GLY A 149 8.08 8.07 -5.58
N ILE A 150 9.20 7.40 -5.41
CA ILE A 150 10.07 7.48 -4.24
C ILE A 150 11.52 7.71 -4.63
N ALA A 151 12.20 8.52 -3.81
CA ALA A 151 13.66 8.56 -3.76
C ALA A 151 14.13 8.79 -2.32
N MET A 152 15.33 8.36 -1.98
CA MET A 152 15.93 8.55 -0.66
C MET A 152 17.31 9.18 -0.81
N THR A 153 17.69 10.10 0.08
CA THR A 153 19.06 10.59 0.13
C THR A 153 20.03 9.48 0.55
N PRO A 154 21.31 9.52 0.11
CA PRO A 154 22.30 8.49 0.47
C PRO A 154 22.58 8.35 1.97
N ASP A 155 22.28 9.39 2.77
CA ASP A 155 22.41 9.36 4.24
C ASP A 155 21.14 8.87 4.96
N TYR A 156 20.09 8.53 4.19
CA TYR A 156 18.78 8.06 4.65
C TYR A 156 18.02 9.05 5.53
N LYS A 157 18.35 10.35 5.48
CA LYS A 157 17.74 11.38 6.32
C LYS A 157 16.57 12.11 5.67
N ALA A 158 16.42 12.00 4.36
CA ALA A 158 15.30 12.55 3.62
C ALA A 158 14.75 11.54 2.61
N ILE A 159 13.45 11.30 2.68
CA ILE A 159 12.69 10.53 1.69
C ILE A 159 11.81 11.50 0.89
N PHE A 160 11.86 11.38 -0.42
CA PHE A 160 11.03 12.10 -1.38
C PHE A 160 9.91 11.17 -1.80
N ILE A 161 8.68 11.66 -1.76
CA ILE A 161 7.49 10.96 -2.25
C ILE A 161 6.68 11.90 -3.14
N ASN A 162 5.93 11.40 -4.11
CA ASN A 162 4.93 12.23 -4.79
C ASN A 162 3.52 11.95 -4.29
N VAL A 163 2.76 13.03 -4.22
CA VAL A 163 1.30 13.00 -4.07
C VAL A 163 0.74 13.31 -5.45
N GLN A 164 0.14 12.33 -6.11
CA GLN A 164 -0.46 12.53 -7.43
C GLN A 164 -1.95 12.86 -7.30
N HIS A 165 -2.44 13.66 -8.26
CA HIS A 165 -3.85 14.02 -8.45
C HIS A 165 -4.74 14.26 -7.21
N PRO A 166 -4.29 14.99 -6.16
CA PRO A 166 -5.16 15.23 -5.00
C PRO A 166 -6.47 15.88 -5.42
N GLY A 167 -7.60 15.29 -5.03
CA GLY A 167 -8.93 15.78 -5.40
C GLY A 167 -9.39 15.34 -6.80
N GLU A 168 -8.94 14.19 -7.30
CA GLU A 168 -9.26 13.73 -8.66
C GLU A 168 -10.77 13.67 -8.97
N ASP A 169 -11.61 13.34 -7.99
CA ASP A 169 -13.06 13.27 -8.15
C ASP A 169 -13.76 14.64 -8.10
N SER A 170 -12.98 15.74 -8.07
CA SER A 170 -13.55 17.09 -8.03
C SER A 170 -14.55 17.29 -9.19
N PRO A 171 -15.83 17.62 -8.92
CA PRO A 171 -16.84 17.75 -9.97
C PRO A 171 -16.53 18.82 -11.03
N SER A 172 -15.73 19.82 -10.66
CA SER A 172 -15.22 20.85 -11.57
C SER A 172 -14.07 21.63 -10.94
N TYR A 173 -13.34 22.40 -11.76
CA TYR A 173 -12.33 23.34 -11.28
C TYR A 173 -12.83 24.37 -10.25
N ALA A 174 -14.11 24.72 -10.29
CA ALA A 174 -14.73 25.70 -9.38
C ALA A 174 -15.23 25.07 -8.07
N LYS A 175 -15.23 23.73 -7.97
CA LYS A 175 -15.69 22.96 -6.81
C LYS A 175 -14.68 21.87 -6.47
N PRO A 176 -13.46 22.24 -6.03
CA PRO A 176 -12.43 21.27 -5.72
C PRO A 176 -12.77 20.51 -4.43
N GLU A 177 -12.58 19.18 -4.45
CA GLU A 177 -12.78 18.32 -3.28
C GLU A 177 -11.54 18.19 -2.40
N SER A 178 -10.37 18.53 -2.93
CA SER A 178 -9.12 18.70 -2.19
C SER A 178 -8.56 20.10 -2.42
N ASN A 179 -7.91 20.66 -1.40
CA ASN A 179 -7.22 21.96 -1.48
C ASN A 179 -5.73 21.80 -1.11
N TRP A 180 -5.23 20.55 -1.09
CA TRP A 180 -3.83 20.25 -0.83
C TRP A 180 -2.95 20.70 -2.01
N PRO A 181 -1.76 21.30 -1.78
CA PRO A 181 -1.06 21.42 -0.49
C PRO A 181 -1.35 22.71 0.28
N ALA A 182 -2.21 23.62 -0.20
CA ALA A 182 -2.47 24.88 0.49
C ALA A 182 -3.00 24.67 1.92
N THR A 183 -3.75 23.59 2.14
CA THR A 183 -4.27 23.19 3.45
C THR A 183 -3.19 22.78 4.47
N GLN A 184 -1.95 22.53 4.04
CA GLN A 184 -0.83 22.31 4.96
C GLN A 184 -0.44 23.59 5.73
N LYS A 185 -0.62 24.76 5.11
CA LYS A 185 -0.36 26.07 5.74
C LYS A 185 -1.61 26.63 6.41
N ASP A 186 -2.76 26.49 5.74
CA ASP A 186 -4.05 26.96 6.23
C ASP A 186 -5.11 25.86 6.06
N PRO A 187 -5.39 25.06 7.10
CA PRO A 187 -6.38 23.99 7.05
C PRO A 187 -7.80 24.47 6.69
N SER A 188 -8.09 25.77 6.85
CA SER A 188 -9.38 26.35 6.52
C SER A 188 -9.51 26.74 5.05
N ASN A 189 -8.44 26.64 4.24
CA ASN A 189 -8.48 27.00 2.83
C ASN A 189 -9.49 26.14 2.05
N LYS A 190 -10.45 26.79 1.40
CA LYS A 190 -11.50 26.19 0.56
C LYS A 190 -11.50 26.68 -0.90
N THR A 191 -10.50 27.48 -1.28
CA THR A 191 -10.47 28.15 -2.59
C THR A 191 -9.26 27.78 -3.43
N ALA A 192 -8.22 27.21 -2.83
CA ALA A 192 -7.02 26.82 -3.54
C ALA A 192 -7.29 25.60 -4.42
N ARG A 193 -6.87 25.69 -5.70
CA ARG A 193 -6.85 24.55 -6.59
C ARG A 193 -5.86 23.50 -6.06
N PRO A 194 -6.22 22.21 -6.01
CA PRO A 194 -5.30 21.18 -5.59
C PRO A 194 -4.17 21.01 -6.60
N ARG A 195 -3.00 20.57 -6.13
CA ARG A 195 -1.81 20.41 -6.96
C ARG A 195 -1.07 19.16 -6.54
N SER A 196 -0.71 18.32 -7.50
CA SER A 196 0.31 17.30 -7.28
C SER A 196 1.63 17.95 -6.88
N ALA A 197 2.38 17.29 -5.99
CA ALA A 197 3.68 17.78 -5.57
C ALA A 197 4.56 16.64 -5.07
N THR A 198 5.87 16.84 -5.19
CA THR A 198 6.87 16.07 -4.46
C THR A 198 7.01 16.63 -3.05
N VAL A 199 6.93 15.76 -2.06
CA VAL A 199 7.10 16.05 -0.64
C VAL A 199 8.45 15.51 -0.19
N VAL A 200 9.19 16.30 0.58
CA VAL A 200 10.40 15.85 1.27
C VAL A 200 10.06 15.62 2.73
N ILE A 201 10.25 14.39 3.20
CA ILE A 201 9.99 14.00 4.59
C ILE A 201 11.34 13.81 5.28
N THR A 202 11.51 14.54 6.39
CA THR A 202 12.70 14.51 7.23
C THR A 202 12.29 14.35 8.69
N ARG A 203 13.11 13.68 9.50
CA ARG A 203 12.89 13.68 10.95
C ARG A 203 13.26 15.02 11.58
N LYS A 204 12.51 15.42 12.60
CA LYS A 204 12.77 16.65 13.37
C LYS A 204 14.11 16.63 14.09
N ASP A 205 14.60 15.44 14.47
CA ASP A 205 15.89 15.24 15.13
C ASP A 205 17.07 15.09 14.14
N GLY A 206 16.82 15.17 12.82
CA GLY A 206 17.84 14.95 11.79
C GLY A 206 18.38 13.52 11.73
N GLY A 207 17.68 12.56 12.35
CA GLY A 207 17.99 11.14 12.29
C GLY A 207 17.58 10.48 10.96
N VAL A 208 17.87 9.19 10.85
CA VAL A 208 17.53 8.38 9.68
C VAL A 208 16.04 8.03 9.64
N ILE A 209 15.44 8.07 8.46
CA ILE A 209 14.05 7.67 8.22
C ILE A 209 13.88 6.18 8.53
N ALA A 210 12.86 5.83 9.32
CA ALA A 210 12.53 4.45 9.70
C ALA A 210 13.69 3.65 10.31
N GLY A 211 14.57 4.31 11.09
CA GLY A 211 15.58 3.66 11.93
C GLY A 211 15.50 4.08 13.39
#